data_AF-A0A1G0IZ23-F1
#
_entry.id   AF-A0A1G0IZ23-F1
#
_cell.length_a   1.000
_cell.length_b   1.000
_cell.length_c   1.000
_cell.angle_alpha   90.00
_cell.angle_beta   90.00
_cell.angle_gamma   90.00
#
_symmetry.space_group_name_H-M   'P 1'
#
loop_
_entity.id
_entity.type
_entity.pdbx_description
1 polymer ?
#
loop_
_entity_poly.entity_id
_entity_poly.type
_entity_poly.pdbx_seq_one_letter_code
_entity_poly.pdbx_strand_id
1 'polypeptide(L)'
;MATPLQVKYLFNALGKIIPSAQLAGHFHDSYGQALANIFSALQEGIAIFDASVSGLGGCPYAVGATGNVATEDVLYMLNGLGIKTGVNLKALIQAGNYICDYLGRKTNSKVSLAMSD
;
A
#
# COMPACT_ATOMS: atom_id res chain seq x y z
N MET A 1 6.37 -6.43 -12.36
CA MET A 1 5.80 -6.31 -11.01
C MET A 1 6.12 -7.58 -10.23
N ALA A 2 6.45 -7.46 -8.94
CA ALA A 2 6.86 -8.59 -8.10
C ALA A 2 5.66 -9.43 -7.63
N THR A 3 5.92 -10.70 -7.32
CA THR A 3 4.99 -11.60 -6.60
C THR A 3 5.52 -11.94 -5.21
N PRO A 4 4.68 -12.45 -4.28
CA PRO A 4 5.06 -12.62 -2.87
C PRO A 4 6.34 -13.42 -2.66
N LEU A 5 6.52 -14.52 -3.39
CA LEU A 5 7.72 -15.35 -3.24
C LEU A 5 9.01 -14.62 -3.64
N GLN A 6 8.94 -13.77 -4.68
CA GLN A 6 10.08 -12.94 -5.08
C GLN A 6 10.42 -11.89 -4.01
N VAL A 7 9.40 -11.29 -3.39
CA VAL A 7 9.55 -10.32 -2.31
C VAL A 7 10.19 -10.97 -1.08
N LYS A 8 9.71 -12.17 -0.70
CA LYS A 8 10.32 -12.98 0.35
C LYS A 8 11.80 -13.21 0.12
N TYR A 9 12.18 -13.71 -1.06
CA TYR A 9 13.58 -13.98 -1.36
C TYR A 9 14.45 -12.72 -1.37
N LEU A 10 13.92 -11.62 -1.89
CA LEU A 10 14.64 -10.34 -1.90
C LEU A 10 14.91 -9.86 -0.47
N PHE A 11 13.89 -9.75 0.39
CA PHE A 11 14.10 -9.26 1.75
C PHE A 11 14.88 -10.24 2.62
N ASN A 12 14.75 -11.54 2.41
CA ASN A 12 15.60 -12.53 3.08
C ASN A 12 17.08 -12.35 2.73
N ALA A 13 17.39 -12.09 1.46
CA ALA A 13 18.76 -11.86 1.01
C ALA A 13 19.31 -10.54 1.56
N LEU A 14 18.54 -9.45 1.49
CA LEU A 14 18.94 -8.15 2.00
C LEU A 14 19.08 -8.14 3.54
N GLY A 15 18.20 -8.82 4.26
CA GLY A 15 18.22 -8.91 5.72
C GLY A 15 19.46 -9.60 6.29
N LYS A 16 20.25 -10.31 5.47
CA LYS A 16 21.55 -10.88 5.88
C LYS A 16 22.66 -9.84 5.99
N ILE A 17 22.49 -8.68 5.37
CA ILE A 17 23.54 -7.65 5.25
C ILE A 17 23.08 -6.24 5.65
N ILE A 18 21.77 -5.97 5.68
CA ILE A 18 21.19 -4.69 6.05
C ILE A 18 20.17 -4.93 7.18
N PRO A 19 20.25 -4.20 8.32
CA PRO A 19 19.23 -4.28 9.36
C PRO A 19 17.83 -3.95 8.80
N SER A 20 16.81 -4.71 9.19
CA SER A 20 15.45 -4.54 8.66
C SER A 20 14.87 -3.13 8.89
N ALA A 21 15.28 -2.45 9.96
CA ALA A 21 14.88 -1.07 10.26
C ALA A 21 15.38 -0.04 9.22
N GLN A 22 16.32 -0.40 8.36
CA GLN A 22 16.83 0.44 7.25
C GLN A 22 16.23 0.04 5.89
N LEU A 23 15.31 -0.92 5.87
CA LEU A 23 14.67 -1.41 4.65
C LEU A 23 13.18 -1.00 4.65
N ALA A 24 12.68 -0.65 3.47
CA ALA A 24 11.29 -0.32 3.23
C ALA A 24 10.78 -1.00 1.95
N GLY A 25 9.48 -1.22 1.88
CA GLY A 25 8.80 -1.73 0.68
C GLY A 25 7.95 -0.66 0.01
N HIS A 26 8.20 -0.41 -1.28
CA HIS A 26 7.34 0.42 -2.14
C HIS A 26 6.74 -0.46 -3.24
N PHE A 27 5.42 -0.67 -3.19
CA PHE A 27 4.74 -1.56 -4.12
C PHE A 27 3.61 -0.82 -4.86
N HIS A 28 3.66 -0.89 -6.19
CA HIS A 28 2.53 -0.51 -7.02
C HIS A 28 1.48 -1.63 -7.02
N ASP A 29 0.24 -1.31 -7.32
CA ASP A 29 -0.85 -2.29 -7.37
C ASP A 29 -1.35 -2.58 -8.80
N SER A 30 -0.49 -2.33 -9.79
CA SER A 30 -0.78 -2.50 -11.23
C SER A 30 -1.37 -3.87 -11.62
N TYR A 31 -1.07 -4.92 -10.84
CA TYR A 31 -1.55 -6.29 -11.07
C TYR A 31 -2.20 -6.90 -9.82
N GLY A 32 -2.68 -6.07 -8.87
CA GLY A 32 -3.33 -6.55 -7.65
C GLY A 32 -2.42 -7.35 -6.70
N GLN A 33 -1.11 -7.10 -6.75
CA GLN A 33 -0.12 -7.85 -5.97
C GLN A 33 0.39 -7.08 -4.74
N ALA A 34 0.06 -5.80 -4.59
CA ALA A 34 0.74 -4.94 -3.61
C ALA A 34 0.52 -5.40 -2.17
N LEU A 35 -0.73 -5.68 -1.77
CA LEU A 35 -1.02 -6.15 -0.41
C LEU A 35 -0.39 -7.50 -0.11
N ALA A 36 -0.41 -8.43 -1.07
CA ALA A 36 0.22 -9.74 -0.90
C ALA A 36 1.76 -9.61 -0.77
N ASN A 37 2.36 -8.68 -1.51
CA ASN A 37 3.79 -8.37 -1.41
C ASN A 37 4.14 -7.71 -0.06
N ILE A 38 3.33 -6.75 0.40
CA ILE A 38 3.49 -6.13 1.73
C ILE A 38 3.38 -7.21 2.81
N PHE A 39 2.37 -8.07 2.73
CA PHE A 39 2.21 -9.17 3.69
C PHE A 39 3.41 -10.10 3.70
N SER A 40 3.95 -10.45 2.53
CA SER A 40 5.16 -11.25 2.45
C SER A 40 6.40 -10.54 3.03
N ALA A 41 6.52 -9.23 2.85
CA ALA A 41 7.61 -8.44 3.41
C ALA A 41 7.51 -8.30 4.94
N LEU A 42 6.28 -8.15 5.48
CA LEU A 42 6.02 -8.17 6.93
C LEU A 42 6.51 -9.48 7.56
N GLN A 43 6.30 -10.62 6.89
CA GLN A 43 6.78 -11.93 7.36
C GLN A 43 8.31 -12.05 7.41
N GLU A 44 9.03 -11.24 6.62
CA GLU A 44 10.50 -11.14 6.65
C GLU A 44 10.99 -10.02 7.59
N GLY A 45 10.11 -9.44 8.41
CA GLY A 45 10.47 -8.45 9.44
C GLY A 45 10.58 -7.00 8.93
N ILE A 46 10.10 -6.71 7.72
CA ILE A 46 10.03 -5.33 7.20
C ILE A 46 8.83 -4.62 7.83
N ALA A 47 9.06 -3.39 8.31
CA ALA A 47 8.05 -2.62 9.05
C ALA A 47 7.76 -1.23 8.47
N ILE A 48 8.42 -0.86 7.37
CA ILE A 48 8.27 0.45 6.71
C ILE A 48 7.76 0.20 5.29
N PHE A 49 6.62 0.82 4.95
CA PHE A 49 6.00 0.67 3.64
C PHE A 49 5.52 2.02 3.11
N ASP A 50 5.82 2.26 1.85
CA ASP A 50 5.31 3.41 1.12
C ASP A 50 3.97 3.06 0.47
N ALA A 51 3.03 3.98 0.58
CA ALA A 51 1.72 3.90 -0.02
C ALA A 51 1.24 5.31 -0.40
N SER A 52 0.17 5.40 -1.18
CA SER A 52 -0.43 6.68 -1.53
C SER A 52 -1.89 6.73 -1.10
N VAL A 53 -2.31 7.85 -0.50
CA VAL A 53 -3.73 8.07 -0.15
C VAL A 53 -4.61 7.78 -1.35
N SER A 54 -5.74 7.09 -1.20
CA SER A 54 -6.70 6.77 -2.26
C SER A 54 -6.09 6.13 -3.52
N GLY A 55 -4.93 5.50 -3.37
CA GLY A 55 -4.14 4.95 -4.48
C GLY A 55 -3.75 6.02 -5.50
N LEU A 56 -3.39 7.24 -5.06
CA LEU A 56 -2.87 8.25 -5.97
C LEU A 56 -1.54 7.81 -6.63
N GLY A 57 -1.19 8.48 -7.73
CA GLY A 57 -0.17 8.03 -8.67
C GLY A 57 -0.77 7.29 -9.87
N GLY A 58 0.11 6.79 -10.74
CA GLY A 58 -0.24 6.35 -12.09
C GLY A 58 0.01 7.45 -13.13
N CYS A 59 0.41 7.04 -14.33
CA CYS A 59 0.74 7.98 -15.40
C CYS A 59 -0.54 8.32 -16.18
N PRO A 60 -0.93 9.61 -16.32
CA PRO A 60 -2.08 10.00 -17.15
C PRO A 60 -1.92 9.60 -18.62
N TYR A 61 -0.69 9.27 -19.05
CA TYR A 61 -0.38 8.81 -20.41
C TYR A 61 -0.25 7.28 -20.55
N ALA A 62 -0.29 6.51 -19.45
CA ALA A 62 -0.21 5.04 -19.49
C ALA A 62 -1.55 4.43 -19.06
N VAL A 63 -2.38 4.10 -20.05
CA VAL A 63 -3.69 3.48 -19.84
C VAL A 63 -3.51 2.11 -19.19
N GLY A 64 -3.92 1.96 -17.93
CA GLY A 64 -4.08 0.67 -17.25
C GLY A 64 -3.10 0.34 -16.11
N ALA A 65 -2.08 1.16 -15.86
CA ALA A 65 -1.24 0.96 -14.68
C ALA A 65 -1.93 1.58 -13.44
N THR A 66 -2.64 0.76 -12.65
CA THR A 66 -3.02 1.18 -11.29
C THR A 66 -1.73 1.50 -10.53
N GLY A 67 -1.65 2.72 -9.99
CA GLY A 67 -0.41 3.33 -9.50
C GLY A 67 0.08 2.70 -8.20
N ASN A 68 0.33 3.55 -7.20
CA ASN A 68 0.71 3.09 -5.88
C ASN A 68 -0.42 2.29 -5.23
N VAL A 69 -0.07 1.41 -4.30
CA VAL A 69 -1.07 0.82 -3.39
C VAL A 69 -1.77 1.91 -2.58
N ALA A 70 -3.08 1.75 -2.36
CA ALA A 70 -3.85 2.68 -1.56
C ALA A 70 -3.53 2.54 -0.06
N THR A 71 -3.25 3.66 0.62
CA THR A 71 -2.88 3.64 2.05
C THR A 71 -4.00 3.09 2.93
N GLU A 72 -5.25 3.36 2.59
CA GLU A 72 -6.44 2.88 3.29
C GLU A 72 -6.54 1.34 3.25
N ASP A 73 -6.22 0.74 2.09
CA ASP A 73 -6.25 -0.71 1.90
C ASP A 73 -5.14 -1.39 2.72
N VAL A 74 -3.95 -0.77 2.76
CA VAL A 74 -2.83 -1.22 3.61
C VAL A 74 -3.22 -1.11 5.09
N LEU A 75 -3.76 0.03 5.53
CA LEU A 75 -4.17 0.23 6.92
C LEU A 75 -5.26 -0.74 7.35
N TYR A 76 -6.23 -1.01 6.49
CA TYR A 76 -7.28 -1.97 6.78
C TYR A 76 -6.68 -3.36 7.06
N MET A 77 -5.77 -3.82 6.20
CA MET A 77 -5.05 -5.08 6.42
C MET A 77 -4.25 -5.06 7.73
N LEU A 78 -3.45 -4.02 7.97
CA LEU A 78 -2.62 -3.91 9.17
C LEU A 78 -3.46 -3.88 10.46
N ASN A 79 -4.56 -3.13 10.46
CA ASN A 79 -5.50 -3.10 11.58
C ASN A 79 -6.13 -4.48 11.83
N GLY A 80 -6.54 -5.19 10.77
CA GLY A 80 -7.08 -6.55 10.87
C GLY A 80 -6.05 -7.57 11.39
N LEU A 81 -4.77 -7.35 11.12
CA LEU A 81 -3.65 -8.14 11.67
C LEU A 81 -3.26 -7.72 13.10
N GLY A 82 -3.89 -6.69 13.67
CA GLY A 82 -3.54 -6.16 15.00
C GLY A 82 -2.23 -5.38 15.05
N ILE A 83 -1.69 -4.94 13.90
CA ILE A 83 -0.45 -4.17 13.81
C ILE A 83 -0.75 -2.69 14.02
N LYS A 84 -0.12 -2.08 15.02
CA LYS A 84 -0.29 -0.66 15.35
C LYS A 84 0.50 0.22 14.40
N THR A 85 -0.20 1.12 13.70
CA THR A 85 0.42 2.13 12.82
C THR A 85 0.33 3.55 13.38
N GLY A 86 -0.63 3.81 14.28
CA GLY A 86 -0.93 5.14 14.79
C GLY A 86 -1.77 6.03 13.86
N VAL A 87 -2.21 5.50 12.70
CA VAL A 87 -3.01 6.25 11.73
C VAL A 87 -4.51 5.98 11.92
N ASN A 88 -5.32 7.04 11.93
CA ASN A 88 -6.78 6.93 11.99
C ASN A 88 -7.35 6.67 10.60
N LEU A 89 -7.91 5.49 10.37
CA LEU A 89 -8.45 5.08 9.07
C LEU A 89 -9.59 5.99 8.59
N LYS A 90 -10.51 6.40 9.46
CA LYS A 90 -11.64 7.26 9.07
C LYS A 90 -11.16 8.65 8.64
N ALA A 91 -10.22 9.24 9.39
CA ALA A 91 -9.63 10.53 9.03
C ALA A 91 -8.85 10.45 7.70
N LEU A 92 -8.18 9.32 7.44
CA LEU A 92 -7.49 9.10 6.17
C LEU A 92 -8.47 8.98 4.99
N ILE A 93 -9.58 8.25 5.16
CA ILE A 93 -10.64 8.16 4.13
C ILE A 93 -11.17 9.55 3.79
N GLN A 94 -11.43 10.41 4.79
CA GLN A 94 -11.87 11.78 4.56
C GLN A 94 -10.85 12.61 3.76
N ALA A 95 -9.56 12.48 4.08
CA ALA A 95 -8.49 13.13 3.32
C ALA A 95 -8.41 12.62 1.88
N GLY A 96 -8.59 11.31 1.68
CA GLY A 96 -8.65 10.67 0.37
C GLY A 96 -9.83 11.17 -0.48
N ASN A 97 -11.01 11.25 0.11
CA ASN A 97 -12.20 11.78 -0.56
C ASN A 97 -11.99 13.24 -0.97
N TYR A 98 -11.47 14.09 -0.08
CA TYR A 98 -11.16 15.49 -0.40
C TYR A 98 -10.26 15.64 -1.64
N ILE A 99 -9.14 14.91 -1.70
CA ILE A 99 -8.21 15.05 -2.82
C ILE A 99 -8.77 14.42 -4.11
N CYS A 100 -9.54 13.34 -4.00
CA CYS A 100 -10.24 12.73 -5.13
C CYS A 100 -11.26 13.69 -5.74
N ASP A 101 -12.06 14.35 -4.91
CA ASP A 101 -13.04 15.37 -5.34
C ASP A 101 -12.35 16.56 -6.00
N TYR A 102 -11.27 17.07 -5.39
CA TYR A 102 -10.48 18.17 -5.95
C TYR A 102 -9.90 17.84 -7.34
N LEU A 103 -9.42 16.60 -7.52
CA LEU A 103 -8.87 16.12 -8.79
C LEU A 103 -9.95 15.67 -9.79
N GLY A 104 -11.23 15.66 -9.42
CA GLY A 104 -12.32 15.18 -10.26
C GLY A 104 -12.20 13.70 -10.62
N ARG A 105 -11.67 12.87 -9.72
CA ARG A 105 -11.42 11.44 -9.97
C ARG A 105 -11.86 10.56 -8.80
N LYS A 106 -12.27 9.34 -9.12
CA LYS A 106 -12.64 8.34 -8.09
C LYS A 106 -11.41 7.83 -7.35
N THR A 107 -11.60 7.43 -6.10
CA THR A 107 -10.58 6.73 -5.31
C THR A 107 -10.29 5.34 -5.90
N ASN A 108 -9.04 4.91 -5.82
CA ASN A 108 -8.62 3.54 -6.12
C ASN A 108 -8.63 2.62 -4.89
N SER A 109 -8.81 3.17 -3.68
CA SER A 109 -8.94 2.36 -2.47
C SER A 109 -10.24 1.57 -2.48
N LYS A 110 -10.13 0.25 -2.31
CA LYS A 110 -11.31 -0.62 -2.15
C LYS A 110 -12.02 -0.38 -0.82
N VAL A 111 -11.25 -0.09 0.22
CA VAL A 111 -11.77 0.23 1.56
C VAL A 111 -12.56 1.53 1.54
N SER A 112 -12.00 2.60 0.97
CA SER A 112 -12.71 3.88 0.85
C SER A 112 -13.99 3.72 0.04
N LEU A 113 -14.00 2.95 -1.05
CA LEU A 113 -15.23 2.69 -1.82
C LEU A 113 -16.31 1.96 -1.01
N ALA A 114 -15.93 1.00 -0.16
CA ALA A 114 -16.86 0.21 0.63
C ALA A 114 -17.35 0.93 1.90
N MET A 115 -16.59 1.91 2.39
CA MET A 115 -16.85 2.63 3.64
C MET A 115 -17.29 4.08 3.42
N SER A 116 -17.39 4.55 2.17
CA SER A 116 -17.95 5.87 1.88
C SER A 116 -19.48 5.77 1.93
N ASP A 117 -20.07 6.50 2.87
CA ASP A 117 -21.52 6.77 2.94
C ASP A 117 -21.95 7.76 1.84
#